data_AF-A0A957C3J7-F1
#
_entry.id   AF-A0A957C3J7-F1
#
_cell.length_a   1.000
_cell.length_b   1.000
_cell.length_c   1.000
_cell.angle_alpha   90.00
_cell.angle_beta   90.00
_cell.angle_gamma   90.00
#
_symmetry.space_group_name_H-M   'P 1'
#
loop_
_entity.id
_entity.type
_entity.pdbx_description
1 polymer ?
#
loop_
_entity_poly.entity_id
_entity_poly.type
_entity_poly.pdbx_seq_one_letter_code
_entity_poly.pdbx_strand_id
1 'polypeptide(L)' 'SFIPQGGGNAYETHRCPGENVALALMESAAVFLTEHMQYDVPEQDLDTDYQRLPALPKSHFIISNVRLLN' A
#
# COMPACT_ATOMS: atom_id res chain seq x y z
N SER A 1 -19.83 5.87 3.48
CA SER A 1 -19.56 4.44 3.71
C SER A 1 -18.09 4.17 3.40
N PHE A 2 -17.55 3.03 3.83
CA PHE A 2 -16.17 2.60 3.54
C PHE A 2 -16.21 1.40 2.59
N ILE A 3 -15.94 1.61 1.30
CA ILE A 3 -16.12 0.62 0.22
C ILE A 3 -14.98 0.60 -0.81
N PRO A 4 -13.69 0.72 -0.41
CA PRO A 4 -12.58 0.74 -1.37
C PRO A 4 -12.48 -0.54 -2.22
N GLN A 5 -13.09 -1.65 -1.77
CA GLN A 5 -13.13 -2.93 -2.48
C GLN A 5 -14.56 -3.44 -2.71
N GLY A 6 -15.52 -2.51 -2.87
CA GLY A 6 -16.94 -2.83 -2.96
C GLY A 6 -17.64 -2.87 -1.60
N GLY A 7 -18.97 -2.87 -1.61
CA GLY A 7 -19.80 -2.87 -0.41
C GLY A 7 -20.81 -4.02 -0.39
N GLY A 8 -21.52 -4.17 0.72
CA GLY A 8 -22.50 -5.24 0.93
C GLY A 8 -21.96 -6.45 1.67
N ASN A 9 -22.80 -7.49 1.78
CA ASN A 9 -22.45 -8.78 2.38
C ASN A 9 -21.55 -9.58 1.43
N ALA A 10 -20.41 -10.06 1.90
CA ALA A 10 -19.43 -10.78 1.09
C ALA A 10 -19.93 -12.12 0.51
N TYR A 11 -20.93 -12.75 1.14
CA TYR A 11 -21.52 -14.02 0.66
C TYR A 11 -22.71 -13.83 -0.29
N GLU A 12 -23.28 -12.62 -0.34
CA GLU A 12 -24.52 -12.35 -1.07
C GLU A 12 -24.33 -11.35 -2.22
N THR A 13 -23.13 -10.76 -2.35
CA THR A 13 -22.84 -9.70 -3.32
C THR A 13 -21.49 -9.91 -4.01
N HIS A 14 -21.13 -9.05 -4.96
CA HIS A 14 -19.82 -9.02 -5.60
C HIS A 14 -18.76 -8.22 -4.82
N ARG A 15 -18.93 -8.03 -3.51
CA ARG A 15 -17.87 -7.45 -2.67
C ARG A 15 -16.59 -8.29 -2.82
N CYS A 16 -15.44 -7.61 -2.89
CA CYS A 16 -14.17 -8.27 -3.14
C CYS A 16 -13.90 -9.37 -2.09
N PRO A 17 -13.71 -10.64 -2.50
CA PRO A 17 -13.38 -11.71 -1.55
C PRO A 17 -11.95 -11.60 -1.01
N GLY A 18 -11.12 -10.74 -1.62
CA GLY A 18 -9.72 -10.51 -1.24
C GLY A 18 -9.50 -9.43 -0.18
N GLU A 19 -10.55 -8.80 0.36
CA GLU A 19 -10.41 -7.66 1.28
C GLU A 19 -9.56 -8.01 2.52
N ASN A 20 -9.80 -9.16 3.13
CA ASN A 20 -9.03 -9.62 4.29
C ASN A 20 -7.56 -9.94 3.94
N VAL A 21 -7.32 -10.43 2.72
CA VAL A 21 -5.95 -10.70 2.24
C VAL A 21 -5.20 -9.39 2.02
N ALA A 22 -5.84 -8.41 1.40
CA ALA A 22 -5.26 -7.09 1.21
C ALA A 22 -4.93 -6.41 2.55
N LEU A 23 -5.83 -6.50 3.54
CA LEU A 23 -5.58 -5.98 4.89
C LEU A 23 -4.37 -6.66 5.54
N ALA A 24 -4.32 -7.99 5.57
CA ALA A 24 -3.21 -8.73 6.18
C ALA A 24 -1.86 -8.42 5.51
N LEU A 25 -1.84 -8.24 4.18
CA LEU A 25 -0.64 -7.86 3.45
C LEU A 25 -0.20 -6.42 3.74
N MET A 26 -1.14 -5.47 3.81
CA MET A 26 -0.82 -4.08 4.16
C MET A 26 -0.32 -3.96 5.61
N GLU A 27 -0.93 -4.68 6.55
CA GLU A 27 -0.46 -4.76 7.94
C GLU A 27 0.96 -5.32 8.01
N SER A 28 1.22 -6.44 7.33
CA SER A 28 2.55 -7.06 7.28
C SER A 28 3.60 -6.14 6.64
N ALA A 29 3.24 -5.45 5.56
CA ALA A 29 4.12 -4.50 4.88
C ALA A 29 4.42 -3.29 5.78
N ALA A 30 3.42 -2.74 6.47
CA ALA A 30 3.63 -1.63 7.39
C ALA A 30 4.61 -2.00 8.51
N VAL A 31 4.37 -3.14 9.19
CA VAL A 31 5.27 -3.65 10.24
C VAL A 31 6.68 -3.86 9.69
N PHE A 32 6.82 -4.48 8.52
CA PHE A 32 8.13 -4.69 7.93
C PHE A 32 8.88 -3.38 7.65
N LEU A 33 8.21 -2.42 7.00
CA LEU A 33 8.77 -1.12 6.64
C LEU A 33 9.12 -0.26 7.86
N THR A 34 8.46 -0.43 9.01
CA THR A 34 8.68 0.42 10.20
C THR A 34 9.50 -0.23 11.30
N GLU A 35 9.46 -1.56 11.43
CA GLU A 35 10.04 -2.28 12.57
C GLU A 35 11.20 -3.21 12.18
N HIS A 36 11.27 -3.65 10.91
CA HIS A 36 12.26 -4.65 10.47
C HIS A 36 13.28 -4.13 9.46
N MET A 37 13.16 -2.88 9.01
CA MET A 37 14.12 -2.30 8.09
C MET A 37 14.36 -0.81 8.33
N GLN A 38 15.53 -0.35 7.88
CA GLN A 38 15.86 1.05 7.71
C GLN A 38 16.15 1.32 6.23
N TYR A 39 15.77 2.50 5.77
CA TYR A 39 16.03 2.97 4.43
C TYR A 39 15.99 4.50 4.41
N ASP A 40 16.69 5.08 3.46
CA ASP A 40 16.64 6.52 3.19
C ASP A 40 15.66 6.79 2.05
N VAL A 41 14.89 7.87 2.17
CA VAL A 41 14.04 8.39 1.09
C VAL A 41 14.76 9.59 0.47
N PRO A 42 15.41 9.44 -0.69
CA PRO A 42 16.06 10.56 -1.36
C PRO A 42 15.05 11.59 -1.86
N GLU A 43 15.50 12.81 -2.17
CA GLU A 43 14.68 13.83 -2.82
C GLU A 43 14.09 13.30 -4.13
N GLN A 44 12.77 13.42 -4.29
CA GLN A 44 12.02 12.89 -5.42
C GLN A 44 10.61 13.53 -5.49
N ASP A 45 9.94 13.41 -6.64
CA ASP A 45 8.56 13.86 -6.81
C ASP A 45 7.57 12.82 -6.28
N LEU A 46 7.05 13.06 -5.07
CA LEU A 46 6.08 12.20 -4.38
C LEU A 46 4.62 12.58 -4.66
N ASP A 47 4.34 13.54 -5.54
CA ASP A 47 2.97 13.89 -5.90
C ASP A 47 2.26 12.68 -6.50
N THR A 48 1.00 12.47 -6.10
CA THR A 48 0.16 11.43 -6.71
C THR A 48 -0.49 11.95 -7.99
N ASP A 49 -0.26 11.25 -9.10
CA ASP A 49 -0.93 11.57 -10.36
C ASP A 49 -2.32 10.92 -10.43
N TYR A 50 -3.35 11.72 -10.20
CA TYR A 50 -4.75 11.30 -10.28
C TYR A 50 -5.30 11.21 -11.71
N GLN A 51 -4.55 11.65 -12.74
CA GLN A 51 -4.93 11.49 -14.15
C GLN A 51 -4.52 10.10 -14.69
N ARG A 52 -3.63 9.40 -13.98
CA ARG A 52 -3.19 8.04 -14.28
C ARG A 52 -3.98 7.01 -13.47
N LEU A 53 -4.33 5.89 -14.08
CA LEU A 53 -4.93 4.74 -13.40
C LEU A 53 -4.07 3.47 -13.54
N PRO A 54 -3.70 2.80 -12.43
CA PRO A 54 -3.92 3.20 -11.04
C PRO A 54 -3.10 4.44 -10.66
N ALA A 55 -3.61 5.26 -9.75
CA ALA A 55 -2.87 6.42 -9.23
C ALA A 55 -1.67 5.96 -8.40
N LEU A 56 -0.50 6.54 -8.64
CA LEU A 56 0.76 6.27 -7.93
C LEU A 56 1.50 7.61 -7.70
N PRO A 57 2.40 7.69 -6.70
CA PRO A 57 3.39 8.76 -6.65
C PRO A 57 4.18 8.79 -7.97
N LYS A 58 4.44 9.95 -8.55
CA LYS A 58 5.12 10.06 -9.86
C LYS A 58 6.48 9.36 -9.89
N SER A 59 7.25 9.41 -8.80
CA SER A 59 8.53 8.71 -8.67
C SER A 59 8.42 7.22 -8.34
N HIS A 60 7.22 6.72 -8.02
CA HIS A 60 6.96 5.38 -7.49
C HIS A 60 7.63 5.08 -6.13
N PHE A 61 7.89 6.11 -5.31
CA PHE A 61 8.43 5.97 -3.95
C PHE A 61 9.78 5.22 -3.92
N ILE A 62 10.82 5.85 -4.45
CA ILE A 62 12.19 5.34 -4.47
C ILE A 62 12.74 5.34 -3.04
N ILE A 63 13.36 4.23 -2.64
CA ILE A 63 14.11 4.09 -1.38
C ILE A 63 15.56 3.70 -1.67
N SER A 64 16.48 4.05 -0.78
CA SER A 64 17.91 3.75 -0.89
C SER A 64 18.51 3.32 0.45
N ASN A 65 19.76 2.84 0.44
CA ASN A 65 20.50 2.43 1.64
C ASN A 65 19.73 1.44 2.53
N VAL A 66 19.00 0.51 1.89
CA VAL A 66 18.14 -0.46 2.59
C VAL A 66 18.98 -1.39 3.47
N ARG A 67 18.60 -1.50 4.74
CA ARG A 67 19.21 -2.39 5.72
C ARG A 67 18.14 -3.08 6.55
N LEU A 68 18.34 -4.36 6.85
CA LEU A 68 17.53 -5.06 7.85
C LEU A 68 17.92 -4.59 9.24
N LEU A 69 16.92 -4.45 10.11
CA LEU A 69 17.12 -4.26 11.54
C LEU A 69 17.36 -5.63 12.17
N ASN A 70 18.48 -5.78 12.86
CA ASN A 70 18.83 -6.98 13.61
C ASN A 70 18.11 -7.01 14.97
#